data_AF-A0AAV5QUY2-F1
#
_entry.id   AF-A0AAV5QUY2-F1
#
_cell.length_a   1.000
_cell.length_b   1.000
_cell.length_c   1.000
_cell.angle_alpha   90.00
_cell.angle_beta   90.00
_cell.angle_gamma   90.00
#
_symmetry.space_group_name_H-M   'P 1'
#
loop_
_entity.id
_entity.type
_entity.pdbx_description
1 polymer ?
#
loop_
_entity_poly.entity_id
_entity_poly.type
_entity_poly.pdbx_seq_one_letter_code
_entity_poly.pdbx_strand_id
1 'polypeptide(L)' 'MAQDPWAKREAWRYTGAFTRANRFKGAFPGLGLGVGAFAVYCIAEQLFFPADHGHHAPAGEHAKEQHH' A
#
# COMPACT_ATOMS: atom_id res chain seq x y z
N MET A 1 -8.49 -32.76 -25.26
CA MET A 1 -7.71 -32.61 -24.02
C MET A 1 -8.22 -33.69 -23.07
N ALA A 2 -7.39 -34.64 -22.66
CA ALA A 2 -7.83 -35.72 -21.78
C ALA A 2 -8.19 -35.15 -20.40
N GLN A 3 -9.36 -35.53 -19.87
CA GLN A 3 -9.79 -35.14 -18.52
C GLN A 3 -8.95 -35.96 -17.52
N ASP A 4 -8.26 -35.28 -16.61
CA ASP A 4 -7.48 -35.97 -15.58
C ASP A 4 -8.42 -36.76 -14.63
N PRO A 5 -8.30 -38.10 -14.55
CA PRO A 5 -9.15 -38.91 -13.68
C PRO A 5 -8.87 -38.68 -12.18
N TRP A 6 -7.73 -38.09 -11.82
CA TRP A 6 -7.33 -37.85 -10.43
C TRP A 6 -7.59 -36.41 -9.96
N ALA A 7 -8.12 -35.54 -10.81
CA ALA A 7 -8.34 -34.13 -10.49
C ALA A 7 -9.14 -33.91 -9.20
N LYS A 8 -10.15 -34.76 -8.94
CA LYS A 8 -10.92 -34.73 -7.68
C LYS A 8 -10.07 -35.08 -6.45
N ARG A 9 -9.11 -36.00 -6.60
CA ARG A 9 -8.17 -36.39 -5.54
C ARG A 9 -7.12 -35.33 -5.28
N GLU A 10 -6.78 -34.49 -6.26
CA GLU A 10 -5.84 -33.38 -6.10
C GLU A 10 -6.50 -32.06 -5.70
N ALA A 11 -7.83 -31.96 -5.79
CA ALA A 11 -8.58 -30.74 -5.51
C ALA A 11 -8.33 -30.15 -4.10
N TRP A 12 -8.09 -30.98 -3.08
CA TRP A 12 -7.81 -30.52 -1.72
C TRP A 12 -6.55 -29.64 -1.61
N ARG A 13 -5.58 -29.81 -2.53
CA ARG A 13 -4.33 -29.03 -2.56
C ARG A 13 -4.54 -27.58 -2.99
N TYR A 14 -5.64 -27.31 -3.70
CA TYR A 14 -5.91 -26.02 -4.32
C TYR A 14 -7.21 -25.38 -3.81
N THR A 15 -7.90 -26.04 -2.88
CA THR A 15 -9.14 -25.56 -2.27
C THR A 15 -8.90 -25.14 -0.81
N GLY A 16 -9.79 -24.30 -0.27
CA GLY A 16 -9.71 -23.85 1.12
C GLY A 16 -8.51 -22.93 1.41
N ALA A 17 -7.79 -23.22 2.50
CA ALA A 17 -6.69 -22.39 3.01
C ALA A 17 -5.50 -22.24 2.04
N PHE A 18 -5.37 -23.12 1.05
CA PHE A 18 -4.29 -23.14 0.06
C PHE A 18 -4.61 -22.38 -1.24
N THR A 19 -5.80 -21.77 -1.33
CA THR A 19 -6.18 -20.93 -2.46
C THR A 19 -5.23 -19.72 -2.61
N ARG A 20 -5.05 -19.23 -3.84
CA ARG A 20 -4.18 -18.06 -4.12
C ARG A 20 -4.55 -16.85 -3.26
N ALA A 21 -5.85 -16.55 -3.15
CA ALA A 21 -6.34 -15.44 -2.34
C ALA A 21 -5.98 -15.59 -0.85
N ASN A 22 -6.05 -16.80 -0.30
CA ASN A 22 -5.76 -17.04 1.11
C ASN A 22 -4.25 -16.97 1.43
N ARG A 23 -3.38 -17.16 0.43
CA ARG A 23 -1.93 -16.86 0.55
C ARG A 23 -1.65 -15.35 0.62
N PHE A 24 -2.39 -14.53 -0.12
CA PHE A 24 -2.22 -13.08 -0.10
C PHE A 24 -2.77 -12.40 1.17
N LYS A 25 -3.74 -13.00 1.85
CA LYS A 25 -4.28 -12.48 3.12
C LYS A 25 -3.24 -12.34 4.23
N GLY A 26 -2.17 -13.14 4.18
CA GLY A 26 -1.03 -13.06 5.12
C GLY A 26 0.17 -12.28 4.59
N ALA A 27 0.12 -11.70 3.38
CA ALA A 27 1.29 -11.07 2.77
C ALA A 27 1.73 -9.78 3.48
N PHE A 28 0.78 -9.08 4.12
CA PHE A 28 1.08 -7.85 4.87
C PHE A 28 0.37 -7.88 6.23
N PRO A 29 0.88 -8.69 7.18
CA PRO A 29 0.32 -8.71 8.52
C PRO A 29 0.52 -7.32 9.14
N GLY A 30 -0.57 -6.69 9.54
CA GLY A 30 -0.53 -5.37 10.17
C GLY A 30 -0.56 -4.16 9.23
N LEU A 31 -0.67 -4.32 7.91
CA LEU A 31 -0.84 -3.17 6.98
C LEU A 31 -2.01 -2.28 7.40
N GLY A 32 -3.15 -2.87 7.76
CA GLY A 32 -4.33 -2.11 8.19
C GLY A 32 -4.08 -1.32 9.48
N LEU A 33 -3.31 -1.87 10.42
CA LEU A 33 -2.94 -1.16 11.64
C LEU A 33 -1.92 -0.04 11.35
N GLY A 34 -0.92 -0.30 10.51
CA GLY A 34 0.07 0.70 10.11
C GLY A 34 -0.56 1.88 9.38
N VAL A 35 -1.41 1.62 8.38
CA VAL A 35 -2.18 2.65 7.66
C VAL A 35 -3.13 3.39 8.61
N GLY A 36 -3.79 2.68 9.52
CA GLY A 36 -4.69 3.29 10.51
C GLY A 36 -3.94 4.24 11.45
N ALA A 37 -2.81 3.82 12.02
CA ALA A 37 -1.99 4.66 12.89
C ALA A 37 -1.43 5.88 12.15
N PHE A 38 -0.97 5.70 10.91
CA PHE A 38 -0.50 6.79 10.06
C PHE A 38 -1.61 7.81 9.75
N ALA A 39 -2.81 7.34 9.39
CA ALA A 39 -3.94 8.21 9.14
C ALA A 39 -4.37 9.01 10.38
N VAL A 40 -4.38 8.38 11.55
CA VAL A 40 -4.64 9.06 12.84
C VAL A 40 -3.59 10.14 13.10
N TYR A 41 -2.31 9.84 12.83
CA TYR A 41 -1.24 10.82 12.94
C TYR A 41 -1.44 12.02 12.01
N CYS A 42 -1.73 11.80 10.72
CA CYS A 42 -1.98 12.90 9.78
C CYS A 42 -3.19 13.76 10.18
N ILE A 43 -4.28 13.15 10.65
CA ILE A 43 -5.45 13.89 11.14
C ILE A 43 -5.10 14.69 12.39
N ALA A 44 -4.34 14.09 13.30
CA ALA A 44 -3.86 14.78 14.50
C ALA A 44 -2.98 15.98 14.10
N GLU A 45 -2.06 15.81 13.15
CA GLU A 45 -1.25 16.92 12.67
C GLU A 45 -2.11 18.03 12.07
N GLN A 46 -3.07 17.68 11.22
CA GLN A 46 -3.92 18.63 10.51
C GLN A 46 -4.88 19.41 11.43
N LEU A 47 -5.30 18.80 12.55
CA LEU A 47 -6.24 19.41 13.50
C LEU A 47 -5.56 20.11 14.67
N PHE A 48 -4.40 19.63 15.12
CA PHE A 48 -3.71 20.15 16.31
C PHE A 48 -2.50 21.03 15.99
N PHE A 49 -1.93 20.98 14.77
CA PHE A 49 -0.96 21.98 14.30
C PHE A 49 -1.65 22.94 13.31
N PRO A 50 -2.12 24.13 13.75
CA PRO A 50 -2.56 25.15 12.81
C PRO A 50 -1.43 25.50 11.85
N ALA A 51 -1.75 25.60 10.55
CA ALA A 51 -0.80 25.84 9.47
C ALA A 51 -0.06 27.17 9.67
N ASP A 52 1.14 27.12 10.27
CA ASP A 52 2.01 28.27 10.44
C ASP A 52 3.29 28.12 9.61
N HIS A 53 3.19 27.61 8.38
CA HIS A 53 4.21 27.68 7.32
C HIS A 53 3.48 28.13 6.04
N GLY A 54 3.55 29.37 5.58
CA GLY A 54 4.80 30.05 5.20
C GLY A 54 5.18 29.62 3.77
N HIS A 55 4.68 30.33 2.76
CA HIS A 55 5.16 30.39 1.36
C HIS A 55 6.11 29.26 0.87
N HIS A 56 5.57 28.18 0.30
CA HIS A 56 6.35 27.34 -0.61
C HIS A 56 6.07 27.76 -2.06
N ALA A 57 7.06 28.43 -2.66
CA ALA A 57 7.13 28.67 -4.09
C ALA A 57 6.98 27.35 -4.87
N PRO A 58 6.29 27.34 -6.04
CA PRO A 58 6.21 26.16 -6.86
C PRO A 58 7.61 25.77 -7.37
N ALA A 59 7.98 24.52 -7.12
CA ALA A 59 9.16 23.88 -7.67
C ALA A 59 9.13 23.94 -9.20
N GLY A 60 9.92 24.83 -9.80
CA GLY A 60 9.97 24.92 -11.26
C GLY A 60 10.71 26.11 -11.87
N GLU A 61 11.85 26.56 -11.34
CA GLU A 61 12.74 27.43 -12.15
C GLU A 61 14.17 27.49 -11.61
N HIS A 62 15.00 26.50 -11.99
CA HIS A 62 16.46 26.64 -12.01
C HIS A 62 16.91 26.65 -13.48
N ALA A 63 16.64 27.75 -14.17
CA ALA A 63 17.16 28.02 -15.51
C ALA A 63 17.50 29.50 -15.64
N LYS A 64 18.64 29.90 -15.04
CA LYS A 64 19.61 30.86 -15.60
C LYS A 64 20.69 31.13 -14.56
N GLU A 65 21.77 30.36 -14.69
CA GLU A 65 23.08 30.75 -14.20
C GLU A 65 23.53 31.98 -15.02
N GLN A 66 23.53 33.15 -14.38
CA GLN A 66 24.24 34.33 -14.83
C GLN A 66 25.26 34.67 -13.74
N HIS A 67 26.52 34.34 -13.98
CA HIS A 67 27.64 35.03 -13.36
C HIS A 67 28.90 34.83 -14.21
N HIS A 68 29.55 35.95 -14.53
CA HIS A 68 30.79 36.20 -15.30
C HIS A 68 30.63 36.64 -16.75
#